data_AF-A0A959ND62-F1
#
_entry.id   AF-A0A959ND62-F1
#
_cell.length_a   1.000
_cell.length_b   1.000
_cell.length_c   1.000
_cell.angle_alpha   90.00
_cell.angle_beta   90.00
_cell.angle_gamma   90.00
#
_symmetry.space_group_name_H-M   'P 1'
#
loop_
_entity.id
_entity.type
_entity.pdbx_description
1 polymer ?
#
loop_
_entity_poly.entity_id
_entity_poly.type
_entity_poly.pdbx_seq_one_letter_code
_entity_poly.pdbx_strand_id
1 'polypeptide(L)'
;NGDRDFWGHGPILSGNVSVAIADGKAQLIAFINLRLEEDGGDHSAATINETRLIYNAPAGKQIRSIITPTSLTSNWNQKLKYSENRIHGPRNTPVSELRVRGDGESKDIGNDTKDDSYIAVKFGPMVIELEPLSSGIREVTLNKSLFGGVLNDKFRGSHGKINTYGPRHGNSWFKPHDAWIKFPDAIRRDTLFFTDLKEILISPRRYNYNDIRLQSITARPSGKYLMISVNWEGDGKELIGHCVNDIGCGFGSPSVQLDDLKILIKVRPFTSGGKLTFDPGDVQVGFSYKYSADCGILTELCKEIFKDPLQNALFMTKFRLADVLNAPDTRNQIANALTAGVLQYVRTIGHFPTASQVIGVKDVGNNIVFLCR
;
A
#
# COMPACT_ATOMS: atom_id res chain seq x y z
N ASN A 1 11.76 1.65 -3.78
CA ASN A 1 12.13 2.09 -5.15
C ASN A 1 13.62 2.35 -5.20
N GLY A 2 14.36 1.37 -5.72
CA GLY A 2 15.77 1.44 -6.09
C GLY A 2 15.95 0.53 -7.30
N ASP A 3 16.72 0.99 -8.27
CA ASP A 3 17.14 0.23 -9.46
C ASP A 3 18.49 -0.44 -9.10
N ARG A 4 18.64 -1.71 -9.49
CA ARG A 4 19.88 -2.49 -9.59
C ARG A 4 20.53 -3.02 -8.30
N ASP A 5 20.66 -4.34 -8.31
CA ASP A 5 21.91 -5.10 -8.11
C ASP A 5 23.11 -4.23 -7.70
N PHE A 6 23.73 -4.56 -6.57
CA PHE A 6 24.91 -3.88 -6.05
C PHE A 6 26.22 -4.37 -6.70
N TRP A 7 26.16 -5.13 -7.80
CA TRP A 7 27.30 -5.59 -8.64
C TRP A 7 28.50 -6.16 -7.88
N GLY A 8 28.29 -6.75 -6.70
CA GLY A 8 29.39 -7.21 -5.85
C GLY A 8 30.23 -6.07 -5.23
N HIS A 9 29.68 -4.86 -5.06
CA HIS A 9 30.27 -3.73 -4.33
C HIS A 9 29.72 -3.55 -2.90
N GLY A 10 28.53 -4.10 -2.62
CA GLY A 10 27.99 -4.25 -1.26
C GLY A 10 27.51 -2.90 -0.69
N PRO A 11 26.40 -2.84 0.04
CA PRO A 11 25.84 -1.53 0.39
C PRO A 11 26.47 -0.91 1.65
N ILE A 12 26.59 0.41 1.65
CA ILE A 12 26.68 1.24 2.85
C ILE A 12 25.25 1.47 3.35
N LEU A 13 24.97 0.98 4.56
CA LEU A 13 23.74 1.29 5.28
C LEU A 13 23.93 2.58 6.08
N SER A 14 23.11 3.58 5.83
CA SER A 14 23.07 4.83 6.60
C SER A 14 21.65 5.20 7.03
N GLY A 15 21.53 6.01 8.08
CA GLY A 15 20.26 6.61 8.50
C GLY A 15 19.93 6.37 9.96
N ASN A 16 18.65 6.42 10.31
CA ASN A 16 18.19 6.25 11.68
C ASN A 16 16.85 5.54 11.78
N VAL A 17 16.62 4.92 12.94
CA VAL A 17 15.30 4.50 13.39
C VAL A 17 15.02 5.21 14.70
N SER A 18 13.97 6.02 14.75
CA SER A 18 13.55 6.70 15.97
C SER A 18 12.17 6.24 16.42
N VAL A 19 11.86 6.42 17.70
CA VAL A 19 10.53 6.17 18.24
C VAL A 19 10.01 7.40 18.95
N ALA A 20 8.70 7.63 18.89
CA ALA A 20 8.06 8.75 19.55
C ALA A 20 6.66 8.38 20.04
N ILE A 21 6.20 9.09 21.05
CA ILE A 21 4.79 9.11 21.44
C ILE A 21 4.07 10.05 20.47
N ALA A 22 3.03 9.56 19.79
CA ALA A 22 2.23 10.39 18.88
C ALA A 22 1.48 11.52 19.62
N ASP A 23 1.07 12.59 18.93
CA ASP A 23 0.45 13.80 19.50
C ASP A 23 -0.76 13.55 20.42
N GLY A 24 -1.45 12.42 20.22
CA GLY A 24 -2.57 11.97 21.05
C GLY A 24 -2.19 11.26 22.34
N LYS A 25 -0.89 11.00 22.55
CA LYS A 25 -0.36 10.10 23.56
C LYS A 25 -0.92 8.68 23.53
N ALA A 26 -1.71 8.31 22.53
CA ALA A 26 -2.36 7.01 22.46
C ALA A 26 -1.46 5.93 21.83
N GLN A 27 -0.44 6.34 21.09
CA GLN A 27 0.33 5.45 20.22
C GLN A 27 1.83 5.67 20.39
N LEU A 28 2.59 4.58 20.38
CA LEU A 28 4.03 4.57 20.21
C LEU A 28 4.34 4.21 18.77
N ILE A 29 5.07 5.08 18.09
CA ILE A 29 5.35 4.97 16.66
C ILE A 29 6.85 4.95 16.42
N ALA A 30 7.28 4.22 15.41
CA ALA A 30 8.64 4.24 14.89
C ALA A 30 8.70 5.02 13.58
N PHE A 31 9.76 5.80 13.39
CA PHE A 31 10.14 6.36 12.10
C PHE A 31 11.41 5.63 11.64
N ILE A 32 11.34 4.99 10.49
CA ILE A 32 12.43 4.20 9.91
C ILE A 32 12.91 4.95 8.68
N ASN A 33 14.07 5.59 8.80
CA ASN A 33 14.70 6.38 7.75
C ASN A 33 16.07 5.76 7.44
N LEU A 34 16.09 4.76 6.57
CA LEU A 34 17.31 4.05 6.20
C LEU A 34 17.63 4.26 4.72
N ARG A 35 18.90 4.25 4.36
CA ARG A 35 19.39 4.30 3.00
C ARG A 35 20.45 3.23 2.83
N LEU A 36 20.30 2.40 1.81
CA LEU A 36 21.36 1.54 1.30
C LEU A 36 21.90 2.18 0.04
N GLU A 37 23.21 2.32 -0.04
CA GLU A 37 23.90 2.90 -1.20
C GLU A 37 25.06 2.01 -1.58
N GLU A 38 25.27 1.78 -2.87
CA GLU A 38 26.39 0.97 -3.36
C GLU A 38 27.75 1.55 -2.89
N ASP A 39 28.61 0.70 -2.34
CA ASP A 39 29.96 1.08 -1.91
C ASP A 39 30.96 0.99 -3.08
N GLY A 40 30.97 2.04 -3.89
CA GLY A 40 31.67 2.09 -5.17
C GLY A 40 30.68 1.99 -6.34
N GLY A 41 31.17 1.93 -7.57
CA GLY A 41 30.29 1.82 -8.75
C GLY A 41 29.57 3.12 -9.10
N ASP A 42 28.28 3.03 -9.42
CA ASP A 42 27.46 4.17 -9.84
C ASP A 42 26.73 4.85 -8.67
N HIS A 43 26.97 4.38 -7.44
CA HIS A 43 26.36 4.87 -6.21
C HIS A 43 24.82 4.78 -6.22
N SER A 44 24.29 3.74 -6.88
CA SER A 44 22.87 3.40 -6.83
C SER A 44 22.41 3.26 -5.38
N ALA A 45 21.23 3.80 -5.07
CA ALA A 45 20.72 3.84 -3.72
C ALA A 45 19.24 3.48 -3.61
N ALA A 46 18.91 2.77 -2.54
CA ALA A 46 17.56 2.48 -2.11
C ALA A 46 17.29 3.16 -0.77
N THR A 47 16.17 3.86 -0.65
CA THR A 47 15.76 4.51 0.60
C THR A 47 14.50 3.86 1.17
N ILE A 48 14.50 3.66 2.48
CA ILE A 48 13.35 3.30 3.30
C ILE A 48 12.98 4.53 4.12
N ASN A 49 11.77 5.01 3.94
CA ASN A 49 11.18 6.09 4.73
C ASN A 49 9.78 5.65 5.15
N GLU A 50 9.70 5.03 6.32
CA GLU A 50 8.47 4.41 6.82
C GLU A 50 8.11 4.91 8.22
N THR A 51 6.81 4.88 8.53
CA THR A 51 6.29 5.10 9.89
C THR A 51 5.52 3.88 10.32
N ARG A 52 5.86 3.28 11.47
CA ARG A 52 5.28 2.01 11.95
C ARG A 52 4.65 2.18 13.33
N LEU A 53 3.44 1.66 13.50
CA LEU A 53 2.83 1.54 14.83
C LEU A 53 3.51 0.40 15.63
N ILE A 54 4.10 0.73 16.77
CA ILE A 54 4.66 -0.25 17.72
C ILE A 54 3.59 -0.69 18.72
N TYR A 55 2.88 0.27 19.32
CA TYR A 55 1.97 0.00 20.44
C TYR A 55 0.81 0.99 20.52
N ASN A 56 -0.36 0.51 20.96
CA ASN A 56 -1.52 1.31 21.32
C ASN A 56 -1.79 1.20 22.82
N ALA A 57 -1.97 2.33 23.50
CA ALA A 57 -2.40 2.37 24.90
C ALA A 57 -3.72 1.59 25.12
N PRO A 58 -3.89 0.96 26.29
CA PRO A 58 -5.15 0.29 26.63
C PRO A 58 -6.26 1.33 26.87
N ALA A 59 -7.50 0.86 26.92
CA ALA A 59 -8.65 1.73 27.11
C ALA A 59 -8.55 2.51 28.43
N GLY A 60 -8.95 3.78 28.40
CA GLY A 60 -8.90 4.71 29.54
C GLY A 60 -7.49 5.19 29.91
N LYS A 61 -6.46 4.90 29.09
CA LYS A 61 -5.07 5.28 29.34
C LYS A 61 -4.43 5.99 28.14
N GLN A 62 -3.42 6.80 28.43
CA GLN A 62 -2.48 7.37 27.45
C GLN A 62 -1.04 7.11 27.91
N ILE A 63 -0.11 7.18 26.96
CA ILE A 63 1.33 7.01 27.18
C ILE A 63 1.89 8.32 27.75
N ARG A 64 2.36 8.27 28.99
CA ARG A 64 2.98 9.40 29.67
C ARG A 64 4.41 9.60 29.18
N SER A 65 5.19 8.53 29.17
CA SER A 65 6.62 8.55 28.88
C SER A 65 7.12 7.19 28.36
N ILE A 66 8.27 7.20 27.67
CA ILE A 66 9.02 5.99 27.33
C ILE A 66 10.14 5.88 28.38
N ILE A 67 10.12 4.82 29.17
CA ILE A 67 11.10 4.57 30.25
C ILE A 67 12.35 3.89 29.69
N THR A 68 12.15 2.89 28.83
CA THR A 68 13.23 2.25 28.07
C THR A 68 12.80 2.07 26.61
N PRO A 69 13.70 2.28 25.64
CA PRO A 69 15.11 2.67 25.77
C PRO A 69 15.33 4.11 26.26
N THR A 70 16.53 4.43 26.76
CA THR A 70 16.89 5.79 27.18
C THR A 70 17.14 6.71 25.99
N SER A 71 17.76 6.20 24.91
CA SER A 71 17.80 6.88 23.63
C SER A 71 16.59 6.47 22.80
N LEU A 72 15.88 7.45 22.26
CA LEU A 72 14.75 7.22 21.37
C LEU A 72 15.16 7.11 19.89
N THR A 73 16.46 7.06 19.60
CA THR A 73 17.00 6.95 18.23
C THR A 73 18.15 5.95 18.16
N SER A 74 18.10 5.06 17.17
CA SER A 74 19.19 4.19 16.72
C SER A 74 19.76 4.76 15.43
N ASN A 75 21.02 5.21 15.44
CA ASN A 75 21.72 5.69 14.24
C ASN A 75 22.53 4.55 13.61
N TRP A 76 22.60 4.55 12.29
CA TRP A 76 23.27 3.54 11.49
C TRP A 76 24.18 4.22 10.47
N ASN A 77 25.43 3.75 10.40
CA ASN A 77 26.39 4.09 9.36
C ASN A 77 27.40 2.95 9.28
N GLN A 78 27.13 1.95 8.45
CA GLN A 78 27.91 0.73 8.41
C GLN A 78 28.01 0.17 6.99
N LYS A 79 29.24 -0.15 6.58
CA LYS A 79 29.51 -0.95 5.38
C LYS A 79 29.07 -2.39 5.61
N LEU A 80 28.25 -2.91 4.70
CA LEU A 80 27.72 -4.27 4.78
C LEU A 80 28.51 -5.22 3.87
N LYS A 81 28.46 -6.51 4.19
CA LYS A 81 28.99 -7.57 3.32
C LYS A 81 27.98 -7.91 2.23
N TYR A 82 28.43 -8.63 1.19
CA TYR A 82 27.60 -9.09 0.06
C TYR A 82 26.48 -10.08 0.41
N SER A 83 26.55 -10.70 1.60
CA SER A 83 25.58 -11.70 2.06
C SER A 83 24.49 -11.10 2.95
N GLU A 84 23.61 -11.92 3.52
CA GLU A 84 22.77 -11.48 4.64
C GLU A 84 23.66 -10.94 5.78
N ASN A 85 23.37 -9.73 6.24
CA ASN A 85 24.03 -9.06 7.34
C ASN A 85 23.08 -9.02 8.52
N ARG A 86 23.56 -9.49 9.67
CA ARG A 86 22.88 -9.35 10.95
C ARG A 86 23.66 -8.36 11.80
N ILE A 87 23.07 -7.21 12.05
CA ILE A 87 23.73 -6.08 12.72
C ILE A 87 23.04 -5.85 14.06
N HIS A 88 23.78 -5.96 15.16
CA HIS A 88 23.25 -5.63 16.47
C HIS A 88 23.11 -4.13 16.64
N GLY A 89 21.95 -3.70 17.14
CA GLY A 89 21.70 -2.29 17.40
C GLY A 89 22.50 -1.77 18.59
N PRO A 90 22.74 -0.44 18.64
CA PRO A 90 23.40 0.16 19.78
C PRO A 90 22.63 -0.12 21.07
N ARG A 91 23.36 -0.35 22.17
CA ARG A 91 22.74 -0.59 23.49
C ARG A 91 21.85 0.59 23.88
N ASN A 92 20.74 0.29 24.55
CA ASN A 92 19.78 1.29 25.04
C ASN A 92 19.20 2.20 23.95
N THR A 93 19.02 1.67 22.74
CA THR A 93 18.29 2.33 21.64
C THR A 93 17.07 1.49 21.22
N PRO A 94 16.14 2.02 20.39
CA PRO A 94 14.91 1.31 20.05
C PRO A 94 15.12 0.01 19.26
N VAL A 95 16.14 -0.05 18.43
CA VAL A 95 16.42 -1.20 17.58
C VAL A 95 17.43 -2.11 18.24
N SER A 96 17.07 -3.38 18.39
CA SER A 96 17.95 -4.43 18.92
C SER A 96 18.79 -5.10 17.82
N GLU A 97 18.25 -5.17 16.61
CA GLU A 97 18.88 -5.85 15.48
C GLU A 97 18.31 -5.33 14.15
N LEU A 98 19.18 -5.18 13.15
CA LEU A 98 18.81 -5.11 11.74
C LEU A 98 19.24 -6.39 11.05
N ARG A 99 18.37 -6.92 10.18
CA ARG A 99 18.77 -7.90 9.16
C ARG A 99 18.67 -7.23 7.81
N VAL A 100 19.75 -7.22 7.07
CA VAL A 100 19.83 -6.61 5.76
C VAL A 100 20.33 -7.64 4.79
N ARG A 101 19.56 -7.89 3.73
CA ARG A 101 20.00 -8.68 2.59
C ARG A 101 20.00 -7.77 1.37
N GLY A 102 21.18 -7.58 0.80
CA GLY A 102 21.34 -6.96 -0.51
C GLY A 102 21.00 -7.96 -1.62
N ASP A 103 20.79 -7.44 -2.82
CA ASP A 103 20.44 -8.22 -4.00
C ASP A 103 21.57 -9.18 -4.38
N GLY A 104 21.22 -10.33 -4.95
CA GLY A 104 22.19 -11.21 -5.61
C GLY A 104 22.55 -10.68 -7.01
N GLU A 105 23.32 -11.45 -7.78
CA GLU A 105 23.71 -11.12 -9.17
C GLU A 105 22.53 -11.09 -10.19
N SER A 106 21.27 -10.94 -9.74
CA SER A 106 20.08 -10.93 -10.61
C SER A 106 19.20 -9.69 -10.36
N LYS A 107 18.46 -9.27 -11.39
CA LYS A 107 17.65 -8.04 -11.40
C LYS A 107 16.22 -8.30 -10.93
N ASP A 108 16.05 -8.92 -9.77
CA ASP A 108 14.76 -9.54 -9.42
C ASP A 108 14.00 -8.86 -8.27
N ILE A 109 14.25 -7.57 -8.02
CA ILE A 109 13.53 -6.79 -7.00
C ILE A 109 12.00 -6.93 -7.16
N GLY A 110 11.39 -7.58 -6.17
CA GLY A 110 9.96 -7.51 -5.87
C GLY A 110 9.14 -8.74 -6.26
N ASN A 111 9.74 -9.80 -6.79
CA ASN A 111 9.01 -10.99 -7.28
C ASN A 111 8.57 -11.96 -6.15
N ASP A 112 8.82 -11.64 -4.88
CA ASP A 112 8.48 -12.45 -3.70
C ASP A 112 9.18 -13.83 -3.72
N THR A 113 10.37 -13.93 -4.34
CA THR A 113 11.24 -15.10 -4.26
C THR A 113 12.34 -14.94 -3.19
N LYS A 114 12.98 -16.05 -2.82
CA LYS A 114 13.90 -16.13 -1.65
C LYS A 114 15.18 -15.29 -1.80
N ASP A 115 15.40 -14.66 -2.94
CA ASP A 115 16.53 -13.83 -3.34
C ASP A 115 16.27 -12.32 -3.21
N ASP A 116 15.03 -11.90 -2.95
CA ASP A 116 14.67 -10.49 -2.81
C ASP A 116 15.49 -9.75 -1.73
N SER A 117 15.87 -8.51 -2.06
CA SER A 117 16.45 -7.55 -1.10
C SER A 117 15.45 -7.17 -0.02
N TYR A 118 15.88 -7.19 1.25
CA TYR A 118 15.02 -6.75 2.35
C TYR A 118 15.80 -6.15 3.52
N ILE A 119 15.11 -5.30 4.28
CA ILE A 119 15.53 -4.89 5.62
C ILE A 119 14.46 -5.31 6.62
N ALA A 120 14.85 -6.10 7.62
CA ALA A 120 14.03 -6.38 8.78
C ALA A 120 14.56 -5.61 9.99
N VAL A 121 13.69 -4.77 10.58
CA VAL A 121 13.99 -4.00 11.80
C VAL A 121 13.41 -4.72 13.00
N LYS A 122 14.25 -5.18 13.93
CA LYS A 122 13.81 -5.81 15.17
C LYS A 122 13.95 -4.84 16.34
N PHE A 123 12.82 -4.35 16.83
CA PHE A 123 12.77 -3.52 18.03
C PHE A 123 13.16 -4.29 19.29
N GLY A 124 13.92 -3.65 20.17
CA GLY A 124 14.20 -4.15 21.51
C GLY A 124 12.98 -4.04 22.42
N PRO A 125 13.03 -4.63 23.62
CA PRO A 125 11.98 -4.46 24.61
C PRO A 125 11.86 -2.98 24.99
N MET A 126 10.63 -2.50 25.10
CA MET A 126 10.31 -1.13 25.49
C MET A 126 9.44 -1.15 26.73
N VAL A 127 9.78 -0.34 27.72
CA VAL A 127 8.95 -0.09 28.90
C VAL A 127 8.38 1.31 28.76
N ILE A 128 7.07 1.41 28.84
CA ILE A 128 6.33 2.67 28.75
C ILE A 128 5.54 2.89 30.03
N GLU A 129 5.39 4.15 30.41
CA GLU A 129 4.55 4.55 31.52
C GLU A 129 3.19 5.00 30.99
N LEU A 130 2.11 4.54 31.64
CA LEU A 130 0.74 4.88 31.28
C LEU A 130 0.12 5.78 32.35
N GLU A 131 -0.65 6.77 31.93
CA GLU A 131 -1.47 7.64 32.78
C GLU A 131 -2.94 7.60 32.33
N PRO A 132 -3.91 7.99 33.19
CA PRO A 132 -5.30 8.17 32.75
C PRO A 132 -5.44 9.16 31.58
N LEU A 133 -6.49 9.01 30.77
CA LEU A 133 -6.80 9.99 29.73
C LEU A 133 -6.98 11.40 30.32
N SER A 134 -6.46 12.42 29.63
CA SER A 134 -6.73 13.81 30.01
C SER A 134 -8.22 14.14 29.90
N SER A 135 -8.73 15.05 30.73
CA SER A 135 -10.17 15.39 30.83
C SER A 135 -10.82 15.89 29.52
N GLY A 136 -10.02 16.34 28.55
CA GLY A 136 -10.49 16.75 27.21
C GLY A 136 -10.50 15.63 26.17
N ILE A 137 -10.09 14.41 26.51
CA ILE A 137 -10.06 13.26 25.59
C ILE A 137 -11.18 12.30 25.98
N ARG A 138 -11.92 11.81 24.98
CA ARG A 138 -12.97 10.79 25.16
C ARG A 138 -12.74 9.59 24.25
N GLU A 139 -13.05 8.43 24.78
CA GLU A 139 -13.17 7.20 23.99
C GLU A 139 -14.57 7.10 23.40
N VAL A 140 -14.63 6.92 22.09
CA VAL A 140 -15.87 6.70 21.37
C VAL A 140 -15.78 5.34 20.70
N THR A 141 -16.64 4.44 21.15
CA THR A 141 -16.73 3.08 20.64
C THR A 141 -17.72 3.03 19.50
N LEU A 142 -17.28 2.53 18.34
CA LEU A 142 -18.10 2.34 17.16
C LEU A 142 -18.13 0.88 16.76
N ASN A 143 -19.32 0.32 16.51
CA ASN A 143 -19.43 -1.01 15.93
C ASN A 143 -18.76 -1.03 14.55
N LYS A 144 -17.99 -2.09 14.26
CA LYS A 144 -17.28 -2.23 12.97
C LYS A 144 -18.20 -2.19 11.76
N SER A 145 -19.45 -2.66 11.86
CA SER A 145 -20.42 -2.58 10.77
C SER A 145 -20.83 -1.14 10.49
N LEU A 146 -21.10 -0.36 11.53
CA LEU A 146 -21.41 1.07 11.43
C LEU A 146 -20.23 1.86 10.86
N PHE A 147 -19.01 1.57 11.32
CA PHE A 147 -17.82 2.17 10.75
C PHE A 147 -17.66 1.83 9.27
N GLY A 148 -17.86 0.56 8.89
CA GLY A 148 -17.90 0.15 7.47
C GLY A 148 -18.94 0.94 6.67
N GLY A 149 -20.13 1.17 7.23
CA GLY A 149 -21.17 2.03 6.66
C GLY A 149 -20.68 3.46 6.40
N VAL A 150 -20.07 4.10 7.40
CA VAL A 150 -19.49 5.45 7.26
C VAL A 150 -18.47 5.51 6.11
N LEU A 151 -17.62 4.49 5.98
CA LEU A 151 -16.62 4.42 4.91
C LEU A 151 -17.26 4.22 3.53
N ASN A 152 -18.20 3.28 3.43
CA ASN A 152 -18.93 3.00 2.19
C ASN A 152 -19.68 4.24 1.69
N ASP A 153 -20.26 5.02 2.60
CA ASP A 153 -20.94 6.27 2.26
C ASP A 153 -19.98 7.32 1.69
N LYS A 154 -18.71 7.35 2.14
CA LYS A 154 -17.69 8.23 1.54
C LYS A 154 -17.27 7.79 0.14
N PHE A 155 -17.24 6.47 -0.12
CA PHE A 155 -16.87 5.94 -1.44
C PHE A 155 -18.03 5.92 -2.44
N ARG A 156 -19.28 6.08 -1.97
CA ARG A 156 -20.47 6.06 -2.81
C ARG A 156 -20.40 7.15 -3.89
N GLY A 157 -20.58 6.76 -5.15
CA GLY A 157 -20.45 7.65 -6.31
C GLY A 157 -19.06 7.67 -6.94
N SER A 158 -18.11 6.89 -6.42
CA SER A 158 -16.85 6.63 -7.13
C SER A 158 -17.12 5.93 -8.45
N HIS A 159 -16.46 6.37 -9.50
CA HIS A 159 -16.55 5.80 -10.85
C HIS A 159 -15.18 5.90 -11.51
N GLY A 160 -14.95 5.08 -12.52
CA GLY A 160 -13.64 4.93 -13.10
C GLY A 160 -13.64 3.94 -14.24
N LYS A 161 -12.54 3.92 -14.96
CA LYS A 161 -12.35 3.08 -16.14
C LYS A 161 -10.86 2.80 -16.31
N ILE A 162 -10.51 1.58 -16.70
CA ILE A 162 -9.17 1.21 -17.13
C ILE A 162 -9.27 0.85 -18.61
N ASN A 163 -8.79 1.73 -19.47
CA ASN A 163 -8.63 1.44 -20.89
C ASN A 163 -7.29 1.97 -21.38
N THR A 164 -6.58 1.09 -22.07
CA THR A 164 -5.34 1.42 -22.79
C THR A 164 -5.44 0.97 -24.26
N TYR A 165 -6.56 0.39 -24.66
CA TYR A 165 -6.79 -0.06 -26.02
C TYR A 165 -7.45 1.03 -26.88
N GLY A 166 -6.94 1.22 -28.10
CA GLY A 166 -7.46 2.18 -29.05
C GLY A 166 -7.11 1.85 -30.51
N PRO A 167 -7.30 2.81 -31.42
CA PRO A 167 -6.92 2.64 -32.83
C PRO A 167 -5.44 2.31 -33.00
N ARG A 168 -5.12 1.54 -34.05
CA ARG A 168 -3.74 1.17 -34.37
C ARG A 168 -2.94 2.38 -34.85
N HIS A 169 -1.77 2.60 -34.25
CA HIS A 169 -0.77 3.57 -34.71
C HIS A 169 0.58 2.86 -34.86
N GLY A 170 0.99 2.61 -36.12
CA GLY A 170 2.17 1.81 -36.43
C GLY A 170 2.04 0.38 -35.89
N ASN A 171 2.88 0.03 -34.92
CA ASN A 171 2.94 -1.29 -34.30
C ASN A 171 2.24 -1.37 -32.93
N SER A 172 1.51 -0.33 -32.54
CA SER A 172 0.86 -0.23 -31.22
C SER A 172 -0.63 0.08 -31.35
N TRP A 173 -1.40 -0.33 -30.33
CA TRP A 173 -2.81 -0.01 -30.12
C TRP A 173 -2.99 0.78 -28.80
N PHE A 174 -1.89 1.29 -28.25
CA PHE A 174 -1.89 1.95 -26.96
C PHE A 174 -2.59 3.31 -27.03
N LYS A 175 -3.57 3.49 -26.15
CA LYS A 175 -4.32 4.71 -25.94
C LYS A 175 -3.92 5.32 -24.59
N PRO A 176 -3.08 6.36 -24.58
CA PRO A 176 -2.66 6.99 -23.34
C PRO A 176 -3.82 7.77 -22.69
N HIS A 177 -3.75 7.95 -21.37
CA HIS A 177 -4.67 8.79 -20.58
C HIS A 177 -6.16 8.37 -20.57
N ASP A 178 -6.51 7.15 -20.98
CA ASP A 178 -7.89 6.63 -20.93
C ASP A 178 -8.14 5.66 -19.76
N ALA A 179 -7.23 5.66 -18.78
CA ALA A 179 -7.35 4.94 -17.52
C ALA A 179 -7.37 5.93 -16.36
N TRP A 180 -8.45 5.94 -15.58
CA TRP A 180 -8.66 6.90 -14.50
C TRP A 180 -9.67 6.43 -13.44
N ILE A 181 -9.65 7.08 -12.29
CA ILE A 181 -10.64 6.94 -11.22
C ILE A 181 -11.03 8.31 -10.67
N LYS A 182 -12.33 8.50 -10.45
CA LYS A 182 -12.92 9.70 -9.89
C LYS A 182 -13.67 9.34 -8.62
N PHE A 183 -13.15 9.82 -7.50
CA PHE A 183 -13.84 9.75 -6.21
C PHE A 183 -14.88 10.86 -6.09
N PRO A 184 -15.83 10.73 -5.15
CA PRO A 184 -16.67 11.85 -4.74
C PRO A 184 -15.83 13.04 -4.30
N ASP A 185 -16.31 14.25 -4.56
CA ASP A 185 -15.59 15.50 -4.23
C ASP A 185 -15.25 15.64 -2.74
N ALA A 186 -16.02 14.98 -1.88
CA ALA A 186 -15.76 14.91 -0.44
C ALA A 186 -14.49 14.11 -0.09
N ILE A 187 -14.04 13.22 -0.97
CA ILE A 187 -12.74 12.53 -0.88
C ILE A 187 -11.71 13.28 -1.71
N ARG A 188 -11.98 13.45 -3.00
CA ARG A 188 -11.05 14.08 -3.95
C ARG A 188 -11.79 14.71 -5.12
N ARG A 189 -11.55 16.01 -5.34
CA ARG A 189 -12.13 16.77 -6.45
C ARG A 189 -11.48 16.48 -7.79
N ASP A 190 -10.20 16.14 -7.82
CA ASP A 190 -9.52 15.86 -9.08
C ASP A 190 -9.68 14.39 -9.50
N THR A 191 -9.71 14.16 -10.80
CA THR A 191 -9.62 12.82 -11.38
C THR A 191 -8.18 12.31 -11.26
N LEU A 192 -8.03 11.07 -10.80
CA LEU A 192 -6.75 10.39 -10.77
C LEU A 192 -6.56 9.64 -12.08
N PHE A 193 -5.55 10.03 -12.85
CA PHE A 193 -5.17 9.34 -14.08
C PHE A 193 -4.05 8.34 -13.81
N PHE A 194 -4.15 7.15 -14.38
CA PHE A 194 -3.12 6.12 -14.31
C PHE A 194 -2.15 6.30 -15.48
N THR A 195 -1.33 7.35 -15.44
CA THR A 195 -0.43 7.75 -16.55
C THR A 195 0.70 6.76 -16.82
N ASP A 196 1.04 5.92 -15.83
CA ASP A 196 2.11 4.94 -15.92
C ASP A 196 1.67 3.60 -16.53
N LEU A 197 0.38 3.41 -16.78
CA LEU A 197 -0.10 2.21 -17.48
C LEU A 197 0.35 2.26 -18.93
N LYS A 198 1.07 1.23 -19.35
CA LYS A 198 1.59 1.04 -20.71
C LYS A 198 1.06 -0.26 -21.28
N GLU A 199 1.17 -0.42 -22.60
CA GLU A 199 0.99 -1.72 -23.23
C GLU A 199 2.01 -2.74 -22.68
N ILE A 200 1.56 -3.99 -22.53
CA ILE A 200 2.40 -5.09 -22.03
C ILE A 200 3.05 -5.74 -23.25
N LEU A 201 4.39 -5.74 -23.29
CA LEU A 201 5.17 -6.20 -24.43
C LEU A 201 5.70 -7.61 -24.19
N ILE A 202 5.19 -8.59 -24.93
CA ILE A 202 5.65 -9.98 -24.87
C ILE A 202 5.75 -10.48 -26.30
N SER A 203 6.96 -10.36 -26.86
CA SER A 203 7.23 -10.63 -28.26
C SER A 203 6.66 -11.99 -28.70
N PRO A 204 5.97 -12.08 -29.86
CA PRO A 204 5.73 -11.02 -30.85
C PRO A 204 4.46 -10.18 -30.61
N ARG A 205 3.84 -10.26 -29.42
CA ARG A 205 2.54 -9.68 -29.10
C ARG A 205 2.63 -8.45 -28.20
N ARG A 206 1.58 -7.63 -28.28
CA ARG A 206 1.33 -6.49 -27.39
C ARG A 206 -0.07 -6.60 -26.81
N TYR A 207 -0.18 -6.42 -25.49
CA TYR A 207 -1.45 -6.51 -24.78
C TYR A 207 -1.88 -5.16 -24.22
N ASN A 208 -3.18 -4.87 -24.32
CA ASN A 208 -3.79 -3.65 -23.80
C ASN A 208 -5.04 -3.99 -22.99
N TYR A 209 -5.24 -3.26 -21.90
CA TYR A 209 -6.49 -3.25 -21.13
C TYR A 209 -7.61 -2.62 -21.95
N ASN A 210 -8.79 -3.25 -21.96
CA ASN A 210 -9.92 -2.84 -22.79
C ASN A 210 -11.19 -2.63 -21.93
N ASP A 211 -11.66 -1.38 -21.90
CA ASP A 211 -12.92 -0.91 -21.28
C ASP A 211 -13.35 -1.54 -19.95
N ILE A 212 -12.44 -1.65 -18.97
CA ILE A 212 -12.78 -2.19 -17.64
C ILE A 212 -13.36 -1.07 -16.77
N ARG A 213 -14.66 -1.08 -16.43
CA ARG A 213 -15.26 -0.02 -15.59
C ARG A 213 -15.32 -0.38 -14.11
N LEU A 214 -15.22 0.66 -13.28
CA LEU A 214 -15.37 0.54 -11.84
C LEU A 214 -16.85 0.35 -11.50
N GLN A 215 -17.19 -0.75 -10.83
CA GLN A 215 -18.54 -0.98 -10.32
C GLN A 215 -18.74 -0.35 -8.94
N SER A 216 -17.82 -0.60 -8.01
CA SER A 216 -17.94 -0.09 -6.65
C SER A 216 -16.63 -0.11 -5.90
N ILE A 217 -16.53 0.77 -4.91
CA ILE A 217 -15.50 0.71 -3.87
C ILE A 217 -16.21 0.52 -2.55
N THR A 218 -15.88 -0.54 -1.85
CA THR A 218 -16.41 -0.82 -0.51
C THR A 218 -15.29 -0.96 0.49
N ALA A 219 -15.58 -0.70 1.75
CA ALA A 219 -14.61 -0.75 2.83
C ALA A 219 -15.24 -1.40 4.05
N ARG A 220 -14.51 -2.35 4.65
CA ARG A 220 -14.95 -3.05 5.86
C ARG A 220 -13.79 -3.29 6.81
N PRO A 221 -14.00 -3.15 8.13
CA PRO A 221 -13.02 -3.61 9.10
C PRO A 221 -12.80 -5.12 9.00
N SER A 222 -11.56 -5.55 9.13
CA SER A 222 -11.17 -6.96 9.07
C SER A 222 -9.97 -7.20 10.00
N GLY A 223 -10.26 -7.57 11.25
CA GLY A 223 -9.25 -7.55 12.32
C GLY A 223 -8.64 -6.15 12.45
N LYS A 224 -7.31 -6.10 12.60
CA LYS A 224 -6.53 -4.85 12.72
C LYS A 224 -6.46 -4.00 11.43
N TYR A 225 -7.06 -4.47 10.34
CA TYR A 225 -7.01 -3.82 9.04
C TYR A 225 -8.37 -3.22 8.67
N LEU A 226 -8.32 -2.17 7.87
CA LEU A 226 -9.41 -1.79 7.00
C LEU A 226 -9.19 -2.45 5.64
N MET A 227 -10.14 -3.27 5.21
CA MET A 227 -10.11 -3.90 3.89
C MET A 227 -10.98 -3.12 2.93
N ILE A 228 -10.37 -2.52 1.92
CA ILE A 228 -11.01 -1.80 0.82
C ILE A 228 -11.06 -2.74 -0.39
N SER A 229 -12.25 -2.99 -0.92
CA SER A 229 -12.48 -3.77 -2.13
C SER A 229 -12.85 -2.83 -3.26
N VAL A 230 -12.01 -2.77 -4.29
CA VAL A 230 -12.29 -2.06 -5.54
C VAL A 230 -12.79 -3.10 -6.53
N ASN A 231 -14.08 -3.11 -6.80
CA ASN A 231 -14.75 -4.08 -7.66
C ASN A 231 -14.91 -3.48 -9.05
N TRP A 232 -14.37 -4.17 -10.04
CA TRP A 232 -14.43 -3.81 -11.44
C TRP A 232 -15.40 -4.74 -12.17
N GLU A 233 -15.99 -4.27 -13.26
CA GLU A 233 -16.76 -5.14 -14.12
C GLU A 233 -15.85 -6.14 -14.85
N GLY A 234 -16.43 -7.27 -15.22
CA GLY A 234 -15.77 -8.33 -15.99
C GLY A 234 -16.60 -8.74 -17.21
N ASP A 235 -17.41 -7.83 -17.71
CA ASP A 235 -18.27 -8.10 -18.87
C ASP A 235 -17.51 -7.76 -20.16
N GLY A 236 -16.93 -8.77 -20.79
CA GLY A 236 -16.30 -8.65 -22.10
C GLY A 236 -14.87 -9.17 -22.14
N LYS A 237 -14.05 -8.60 -23.03
CA LYS A 237 -12.64 -8.97 -23.20
C LYS A 237 -11.79 -7.86 -22.56
N GLU A 238 -11.35 -8.04 -21.33
CA GLU A 238 -10.63 -7.02 -20.53
C GLU A 238 -9.17 -6.87 -20.94
N LEU A 239 -8.54 -7.90 -21.51
CA LEU A 239 -7.18 -7.82 -22.05
C LEU A 239 -7.17 -8.29 -23.51
N ILE A 240 -6.74 -7.41 -24.41
CA ILE A 240 -6.68 -7.70 -25.85
C ILE A 240 -5.22 -7.75 -26.29
N GLY A 241 -4.83 -8.88 -26.87
CA GLY A 241 -3.53 -9.10 -27.48
C GLY A 241 -3.59 -8.94 -29.00
N HIS A 242 -2.69 -8.11 -29.53
CA HIS A 242 -2.47 -8.00 -30.97
C HIS A 242 -1.06 -8.43 -31.33
N CYS A 243 -0.92 -9.00 -32.52
CA CYS A 243 0.38 -9.33 -33.06
C CYS A 243 0.98 -8.15 -33.82
N VAL A 244 2.28 -7.93 -33.67
CA VAL A 244 2.99 -6.90 -34.44
C VAL A 244 3.31 -7.38 -35.85
N ASN A 245 3.69 -8.65 -36.00
CA ASN A 245 4.10 -9.27 -37.27
C ASN A 245 3.38 -10.61 -37.48
N ASP A 246 2.63 -10.75 -38.59
CA ASP A 246 1.73 -11.88 -38.85
C ASP A 246 2.44 -13.26 -38.91
N ILE A 247 3.72 -13.30 -39.31
CA ILE A 247 4.50 -14.55 -39.49
C ILE A 247 4.64 -15.34 -38.18
N GLY A 248 4.65 -14.68 -37.02
CA GLY A 248 4.77 -15.32 -35.70
C GLY A 248 3.45 -15.64 -35.02
N CYS A 249 2.31 -15.27 -35.62
CA CYS A 249 1.00 -15.28 -34.98
C CYS A 249 -0.08 -15.90 -35.86
N GLY A 250 0.08 -17.18 -36.23
CA GLY A 250 -0.93 -17.91 -37.00
C GLY A 250 -2.29 -18.14 -36.30
N PHE A 251 -2.48 -17.68 -35.06
CA PHE A 251 -3.58 -18.08 -34.17
C PHE A 251 -4.53 -16.95 -33.76
N GLY A 252 -4.53 -15.83 -34.49
CA GLY A 252 -5.45 -14.71 -34.25
C GLY A 252 -5.02 -13.78 -33.10
N SER A 253 -5.92 -12.87 -32.73
CA SER A 253 -5.74 -11.89 -31.65
C SER A 253 -6.26 -12.47 -30.35
N PRO A 254 -5.38 -12.96 -29.46
CA PRO A 254 -5.84 -13.59 -28.25
C PRO A 254 -6.44 -12.56 -27.29
N SER A 255 -7.42 -12.99 -26.50
CA SER A 255 -8.09 -12.12 -25.54
C SER A 255 -8.35 -12.84 -24.24
N VAL A 256 -8.24 -12.11 -23.12
CA VAL A 256 -8.59 -12.61 -21.80
C VAL A 256 -9.81 -11.86 -21.30
N GLN A 257 -10.78 -12.63 -20.81
CA GLN A 257 -11.89 -12.14 -20.02
C GLN A 257 -11.57 -12.33 -18.53
N LEU A 258 -11.79 -11.30 -17.72
CA LEU A 258 -11.54 -11.24 -16.29
C LEU A 258 -12.86 -11.06 -15.54
N ASP A 259 -13.49 -12.18 -15.16
CA ASP A 259 -14.73 -12.14 -14.38
C ASP A 259 -14.42 -11.88 -12.89
N ASP A 260 -15.34 -11.17 -12.22
CA ASP A 260 -15.27 -10.87 -10.78
C ASP A 260 -13.95 -10.16 -10.36
N LEU A 261 -13.37 -9.32 -11.22
CA LEU A 261 -12.11 -8.63 -10.91
C LEU A 261 -12.25 -7.71 -9.69
N LYS A 262 -11.51 -8.04 -8.63
CA LYS A 262 -11.47 -7.32 -7.36
C LYS A 262 -10.05 -7.03 -6.96
N ILE A 263 -9.80 -5.77 -6.65
CA ILE A 263 -8.55 -5.35 -6.00
C ILE A 263 -8.84 -5.21 -4.51
N LEU A 264 -8.14 -6.00 -3.71
CA LEU A 264 -8.26 -6.04 -2.25
C LEU A 264 -7.09 -5.28 -1.65
N ILE A 265 -7.38 -4.12 -1.06
CA ILE A 265 -6.39 -3.27 -0.41
C ILE A 265 -6.62 -3.39 1.10
N LYS A 266 -5.65 -3.93 1.82
CA LYS A 266 -5.65 -3.89 3.29
C LYS A 266 -4.76 -2.74 3.72
N VAL A 267 -5.32 -1.83 4.52
CA VAL A 267 -4.57 -0.74 5.14
C VAL A 267 -4.76 -0.81 6.65
N ARG A 268 -3.70 -0.57 7.43
CA ARG A 268 -3.83 -0.50 8.89
C ARG A 268 -4.24 0.92 9.29
N PRO A 269 -5.42 1.13 9.92
CA PRO A 269 -5.81 2.44 10.40
C PRO A 269 -4.79 2.99 11.39
N PHE A 270 -4.51 4.28 11.28
CA PHE A 270 -3.50 4.98 12.05
C PHE A 270 -3.95 6.41 12.34
N THR A 271 -3.37 7.09 13.32
CA THR A 271 -3.67 8.51 13.57
C THR A 271 -2.41 9.36 13.53
N SER A 272 -2.46 10.48 12.82
CA SER A 272 -1.34 11.43 12.69
C SER A 272 -1.89 12.84 12.54
N GLY A 273 -1.30 13.81 13.23
CA GLY A 273 -1.72 15.22 13.15
C GLY A 273 -3.20 15.44 13.48
N GLY A 274 -3.75 14.65 14.41
CA GLY A 274 -5.17 14.72 14.79
C GLY A 274 -6.16 14.17 13.75
N LYS A 275 -5.68 13.40 12.77
CA LYS A 275 -6.49 12.80 11.69
C LYS A 275 -6.39 11.28 11.70
N LEU A 276 -7.49 10.63 11.33
CA LEU A 276 -7.51 9.23 10.94
C LEU A 276 -6.88 9.08 9.55
N THR A 277 -5.86 8.26 9.44
CA THR A 277 -5.13 7.91 8.21
C THR A 277 -4.81 6.41 8.23
N PHE A 278 -3.84 5.97 7.45
CA PHE A 278 -3.33 4.60 7.45
C PHE A 278 -1.80 4.56 7.44
N ASP A 279 -1.24 3.45 7.91
CA ASP A 279 0.19 3.15 7.86
C ASP A 279 0.61 2.92 6.38
N PRO A 280 1.41 3.82 5.77
CA PRO A 280 1.79 3.71 4.36
C PRO A 280 2.64 2.48 4.06
N GLY A 281 3.36 1.94 5.06
CA GLY A 281 4.16 0.76 4.86
C GLY A 281 3.37 -0.54 5.05
N ASP A 282 2.14 -0.50 5.58
CA ASP A 282 1.28 -1.69 5.79
C ASP A 282 0.04 -1.61 4.89
N VAL A 283 0.31 -1.23 3.64
CA VAL A 283 -0.63 -1.29 2.51
C VAL A 283 -0.37 -2.60 1.77
N GLN A 284 -1.32 -3.53 1.83
CA GLN A 284 -1.24 -4.80 1.13
C GLN A 284 -2.26 -4.80 0.01
N VAL A 285 -1.78 -4.93 -1.23
CA VAL A 285 -2.64 -5.03 -2.42
C VAL A 285 -2.66 -6.47 -2.90
N GLY A 286 -3.85 -7.03 -3.04
CA GLY A 286 -4.10 -8.34 -3.61
C GLY A 286 -5.16 -8.27 -4.70
N PHE A 287 -5.25 -9.32 -5.50
CA PHE A 287 -6.22 -9.44 -6.58
C PHE A 287 -7.03 -10.72 -6.40
N SER A 288 -8.30 -10.66 -6.74
CA SER A 288 -9.19 -11.81 -6.86
C SER A 288 -9.92 -11.67 -8.19
N TYR A 289 -9.85 -12.69 -9.02
CA TYR A 289 -10.46 -12.71 -10.34
C TYR A 289 -10.63 -14.17 -10.78
N LYS A 290 -11.56 -14.40 -11.70
CA LYS A 290 -11.57 -15.59 -12.56
C LYS A 290 -11.12 -15.12 -13.93
N TYR A 291 -10.48 -15.99 -14.70
CA TYR A 291 -10.13 -15.64 -16.07
C TYR A 291 -10.46 -16.78 -17.02
N SER A 292 -10.84 -16.39 -18.22
CA SER A 292 -10.92 -17.27 -19.38
C SER A 292 -10.13 -16.64 -20.53
N ALA A 293 -9.42 -17.47 -21.29
CA ALA A 293 -8.63 -17.03 -22.44
C ALA A 293 -9.23 -17.61 -23.71
N ASP A 294 -9.44 -16.76 -24.71
CA ASP A 294 -9.89 -17.13 -26.04
C ASP A 294 -8.76 -16.94 -27.04
N CYS A 295 -8.40 -18.04 -27.70
CA CYS A 295 -7.36 -18.12 -28.73
C CYS A 295 -7.80 -18.98 -29.92
N GLY A 296 -9.10 -19.06 -30.18
CA GLY A 296 -9.62 -19.94 -31.23
C GLY A 296 -9.41 -21.43 -30.91
N ILE A 297 -8.71 -22.17 -31.78
CA ILE A 297 -8.65 -23.65 -31.78
C ILE A 297 -7.78 -24.22 -30.62
N LEU A 298 -6.97 -23.39 -29.94
CA LEU A 298 -5.96 -23.82 -28.96
C LEU A 298 -6.22 -23.30 -27.53
N THR A 299 -7.48 -23.24 -27.11
CA THR A 299 -7.91 -22.64 -25.82
C THR A 299 -7.14 -23.14 -24.59
N GLU A 300 -6.81 -24.45 -24.51
CA GLU A 300 -6.06 -25.00 -23.37
C GLU A 300 -4.58 -24.60 -23.36
N LEU A 301 -3.92 -24.53 -24.53
CA LEU A 301 -2.54 -24.05 -24.63
C LEU A 301 -2.44 -22.58 -24.22
N CYS A 302 -3.52 -21.82 -24.44
CA CYS A 302 -3.56 -20.41 -24.11
C CYS A 302 -3.65 -20.11 -22.62
N LYS A 303 -4.28 -20.94 -21.79
CA LYS A 303 -4.29 -20.71 -20.34
C LYS A 303 -2.87 -20.65 -19.77
N GLU A 304 -1.98 -21.52 -20.24
CA GLU A 304 -0.58 -21.54 -19.83
C GLU A 304 0.20 -20.33 -20.40
N ILE A 305 0.01 -19.99 -21.68
CA ILE A 305 0.69 -18.84 -22.32
C ILE A 305 0.27 -17.50 -21.68
N PHE A 306 -0.98 -17.38 -21.21
CA PHE A 306 -1.52 -16.14 -20.63
C PHE A 306 -1.25 -15.95 -19.15
N LYS A 307 -0.80 -17.01 -18.47
CA LYS A 307 -0.50 -16.96 -17.05
C LYS A 307 0.56 -15.91 -16.75
N ASP A 308 1.70 -15.95 -17.43
CA ASP A 308 2.81 -15.03 -17.18
C ASP A 308 2.49 -13.57 -17.58
N PRO A 309 1.91 -13.27 -18.76
CA PRO A 309 1.45 -11.92 -19.10
C PRO A 309 0.48 -11.33 -18.08
N LEU A 310 -0.51 -12.11 -17.66
CA LEU A 310 -1.55 -11.66 -16.74
C LEU A 310 -0.97 -11.46 -15.33
N GLN A 311 -0.13 -12.37 -14.86
CA GLN A 311 0.56 -12.24 -13.59
C GLN A 311 1.46 -11.00 -13.58
N ASN A 312 2.25 -10.78 -14.62
CA ASN A 312 3.08 -9.59 -14.75
C ASN A 312 2.27 -8.29 -14.77
N ALA A 313 1.15 -8.28 -15.51
CA ALA A 313 0.25 -7.13 -15.57
C ALA A 313 -0.33 -6.77 -14.20
N LEU A 314 -0.85 -7.77 -13.48
CA LEU A 314 -1.43 -7.58 -12.14
C LEU A 314 -0.36 -7.24 -11.10
N PHE A 315 0.81 -7.86 -11.21
CA PHE A 315 1.97 -7.57 -10.38
C PHE A 315 2.41 -6.12 -10.51
N MET A 316 2.62 -5.61 -11.73
CA MET A 316 2.97 -4.21 -11.94
C MET A 316 1.89 -3.27 -11.41
N THR A 317 0.62 -3.63 -11.58
CA THR A 317 -0.53 -2.87 -11.05
C THR A 317 -0.50 -2.80 -9.52
N LYS A 318 -0.10 -3.89 -8.84
CA LYS A 318 0.05 -3.96 -7.37
C LYS A 318 0.92 -2.84 -6.83
N PHE A 319 2.14 -2.68 -7.38
CA PHE A 319 3.10 -1.69 -6.92
C PHE A 319 2.64 -0.27 -7.21
N ARG A 320 2.14 -0.03 -8.42
CA ARG A 320 1.65 1.30 -8.82
C ARG A 320 0.49 1.76 -7.95
N LEU A 321 -0.43 0.87 -7.59
CA LEU A 321 -1.54 1.23 -6.72
C LEU A 321 -1.08 1.55 -5.30
N ALA A 322 -0.13 0.77 -4.76
CA ALA A 322 0.48 1.08 -3.47
C ALA A 322 1.18 2.44 -3.50
N ASP A 323 1.91 2.77 -4.57
CA ASP A 323 2.57 4.07 -4.76
C ASP A 323 1.55 5.23 -4.77
N VAL A 324 0.45 5.10 -5.52
CA VAL A 324 -0.61 6.12 -5.57
C VAL A 324 -1.25 6.35 -4.21
N LEU A 325 -1.51 5.27 -3.45
CA LEU A 325 -2.07 5.37 -2.10
C LEU A 325 -1.07 5.99 -1.10
N ASN A 326 0.22 5.75 -1.32
CA ASN A 326 1.29 6.28 -0.48
C ASN A 326 1.72 7.71 -0.84
N ALA A 327 1.30 8.22 -2.00
CA ALA A 327 1.53 9.61 -2.38
C ALA A 327 0.96 10.56 -1.29
N PRO A 328 1.76 11.51 -0.76
CA PRO A 328 1.37 12.34 0.38
C PRO A 328 0.04 13.06 0.19
N ASP A 329 -0.20 13.64 -0.98
CA ASP A 329 -1.43 14.37 -1.29
C ASP A 329 -2.66 13.46 -1.30
N THR A 330 -2.54 12.30 -1.96
CA THR A 330 -3.61 11.28 -1.99
C THR A 330 -3.94 10.80 -0.58
N ARG A 331 -2.91 10.46 0.21
CA ARG A 331 -3.09 10.03 1.60
C ARG A 331 -3.72 11.12 2.47
N ASN A 332 -3.30 12.38 2.31
CA ASN A 332 -3.84 13.51 3.06
C ASN A 332 -5.31 13.77 2.72
N GLN A 333 -5.68 13.68 1.44
CA GLN A 333 -7.07 13.82 0.98
C GLN A 333 -7.96 12.72 1.56
N ILE A 334 -7.53 11.45 1.46
CA ILE A 334 -8.23 10.32 2.06
C ILE A 334 -8.36 10.52 3.58
N ALA A 335 -7.27 10.86 4.26
CA ALA A 335 -7.26 11.08 5.71
C ALA A 335 -8.24 12.17 6.14
N ASN A 336 -8.32 13.29 5.40
CA ASN A 336 -9.28 14.36 5.67
C ASN A 336 -10.73 13.87 5.56
N ALA A 337 -11.06 13.15 4.49
CA ALA A 337 -12.42 12.66 4.25
C ALA A 337 -12.85 11.62 5.30
N LEU A 338 -11.94 10.70 5.64
CA LEU A 338 -12.16 9.69 6.67
C LEU A 338 -12.34 10.32 8.05
N THR A 339 -11.46 11.26 8.42
CA THR A 339 -11.53 11.99 9.69
C THR A 339 -12.84 12.77 9.80
N ALA A 340 -13.26 13.46 8.74
CA ALA A 340 -14.52 14.17 8.72
C ALA A 340 -15.73 13.25 8.93
N GLY A 341 -15.74 12.07 8.29
CA GLY A 341 -16.78 11.06 8.48
C GLY A 341 -16.85 10.54 9.92
N VAL A 342 -15.70 10.21 10.51
CA VAL A 342 -15.63 9.74 11.91
C VAL A 342 -16.04 10.85 12.88
N LEU A 343 -15.54 12.07 12.72
CA LEU A 343 -15.90 13.19 13.61
C LEU A 343 -17.38 13.55 13.50
N GLN A 344 -17.98 13.48 12.32
CA GLN A 344 -19.41 13.67 12.15
C GLN A 344 -20.18 12.65 13.01
N TYR A 345 -19.82 11.36 12.94
CA TYR A 345 -20.44 10.32 13.75
C TYR A 345 -20.22 10.55 15.25
N VAL A 346 -18.99 10.86 15.66
CA VAL A 346 -18.61 11.11 17.06
C VAL A 346 -19.43 12.26 17.66
N ARG A 347 -19.63 13.33 16.90
CA ARG A 347 -20.38 14.50 17.35
C ARG A 347 -21.86 14.22 17.51
N THR A 348 -22.45 13.46 16.59
CA THR A 348 -23.90 13.22 16.56
C THR A 348 -24.31 12.05 17.44
N ILE A 349 -23.69 10.89 17.26
CA ILE A 349 -24.08 9.63 17.90
C ILE A 349 -23.20 9.35 19.12
N GLY A 350 -21.91 9.72 19.07
CA GLY A 350 -20.99 9.58 20.20
C GLY A 350 -21.20 10.60 21.33
N HIS A 351 -22.18 11.51 21.19
CA HIS A 351 -22.48 12.58 22.14
C HIS A 351 -21.25 13.40 22.57
N PHE A 352 -20.31 13.62 21.65
CA PHE A 352 -19.14 14.47 21.87
C PHE A 352 -19.12 15.63 20.86
N PRO A 353 -20.02 16.63 21.01
CA PRO A 353 -20.27 17.65 20.00
C PRO A 353 -19.06 18.55 19.73
N THR A 354 -18.15 18.69 20.70
CA THR A 354 -16.93 19.50 20.58
C THR A 354 -15.75 18.75 19.96
N ALA A 355 -15.89 17.44 19.66
CA ALA A 355 -14.80 16.64 19.09
C ALA A 355 -14.27 17.28 17.81
N SER A 356 -12.97 17.53 17.74
CA SER A 356 -12.32 18.24 16.64
C SER A 356 -11.20 17.42 16.01
N GLN A 357 -10.65 16.44 16.73
CA GLN A 357 -9.53 15.62 16.29
C GLN A 357 -9.74 14.14 16.60
N VAL A 358 -9.19 13.28 15.75
CA VAL A 358 -9.03 11.84 16.03
C VAL A 358 -7.55 11.59 16.33
N ILE A 359 -7.25 11.29 17.59
CA ILE A 359 -5.89 11.25 18.12
C ILE A 359 -5.43 9.83 18.48
N GLY A 360 -6.33 8.86 18.35
CA GLY A 360 -6.03 7.44 18.47
C GLY A 360 -7.12 6.58 17.81
N VAL A 361 -6.72 5.42 17.31
CA VAL A 361 -7.63 4.40 16.78
C VAL A 361 -7.18 3.02 17.26
N LYS A 362 -8.14 2.22 17.73
CA LYS A 362 -7.88 0.87 18.26
C LYS A 362 -8.95 -0.11 17.80
N ASP A 363 -8.50 -1.30 17.43
CA ASP A 363 -9.38 -2.46 17.24
C ASP A 363 -9.70 -3.12 18.60
N VAL A 364 -10.99 -3.29 18.91
CA VAL A 364 -11.50 -3.97 20.11
C VAL A 364 -12.60 -4.97 19.69
N GLY A 365 -12.18 -6.07 19.06
CA GLY A 365 -13.06 -7.18 18.70
C GLY A 365 -14.09 -6.79 17.65
N ASN A 366 -15.36 -6.65 18.03
CA ASN A 366 -16.45 -6.23 17.14
C ASN A 366 -16.56 -4.70 17.01
N ASN A 367 -15.75 -3.96 17.76
CA ASN A 367 -15.78 -2.50 17.79
C ASN A 367 -14.43 -1.92 17.35
N ILE A 368 -14.47 -0.66 16.95
CA ILE A 368 -13.31 0.22 16.82
C ILE A 368 -13.50 1.34 17.85
N VAL A 369 -12.46 1.60 18.63
CA VAL A 369 -12.44 2.69 19.60
C VAL A 369 -11.62 3.82 19.02
N PHE A 370 -12.23 5.00 18.96
CA PHE A 370 -11.56 6.25 18.61
C PHE A 370 -11.29 7.04 19.87
N LEU A 371 -10.07 7.55 20.01
CA LEU A 371 -9.75 8.58 20.98
C LEU A 371 -9.92 9.93 20.29
N CYS A 372 -10.85 10.73 20.79
CA CYS A 372 -11.16 12.03 20.23
C CYS A 372 -10.82 13.14 21.23
N ARG A 373 -10.39 14.29 20.69
CA ARG A 373 -10.18 15.52 21.44
C ARG A 373 -11.11 16.61 20.92
#